data_AF-A0A024GXU5-F1
#
_entry.id   AF-A0A024GXU5-F1
#
_cell.length_a   1.000
_cell.length_b   1.000
_cell.length_c   1.000
_cell.angle_alpha   90.00
_cell.angle_beta   90.00
_cell.angle_gamma   90.00
#
_symmetry.space_group_name_H-M   'P 1'
#
loop_
_entity.id
_entity.type
_entity.pdbx_description
1 polymer ?
#
loop_
_entity_poly.entity_id
_entity_poly.type
_entity_poly.pdbx_seq_one_letter_code
_entity_poly.pdbx_strand_id
1 'polypeptide(L)'
;MNNATRSLADISADASGQISASLSAPDNQRTENLKAAARALVEGREHFYTREGEPDWLGRTYAYRTWVREIMSKAHVPGDEVTNLQAAIRYHSGNVLRDRLSGEQIESLGLKKASPRERSVEQRERAAETLNYFAGGPEITEVADIQNICKLIETALHRVNAATIKGMPAKARREAKAALLRVAERAEELAGG
;
A
#
# COMPACT_ATOMS: atom_id res chain seq x y z
N MET A 1 -32.71 6.88 -5.12
CA MET A 1 -32.31 7.41 -6.43
C MET A 1 -31.88 6.23 -7.29
N ASN A 2 -32.66 5.87 -8.30
CA ASN A 2 -32.26 4.85 -9.27
C ASN A 2 -31.11 5.42 -10.10
N ASN A 3 -29.86 5.10 -9.74
CA ASN A 3 -28.75 5.22 -10.68
C ASN A 3 -29.11 4.33 -11.86
N ALA A 4 -29.40 4.93 -13.02
CA ALA A 4 -29.53 4.17 -14.25
C ALA A 4 -28.18 3.49 -14.51
N THR A 5 -28.09 2.20 -14.16
CA THR A 5 -26.88 1.40 -14.38
C THR A 5 -26.57 1.45 -15.87
N ARG A 6 -25.39 1.95 -16.24
CA ARG A 6 -24.93 1.97 -17.63
C ARG A 6 -25.01 0.55 -18.19
N SER A 7 -25.27 0.42 -19.48
CA SER A 7 -25.26 -0.90 -20.08
C SER A 7 -23.83 -1.46 -20.09
N LEU A 8 -23.69 -2.78 -20.05
CA LEU A 8 -22.38 -3.43 -20.13
C LEU A 8 -21.64 -3.06 -21.43
N ALA A 9 -22.38 -2.76 -22.51
CA ALA A 9 -21.83 -2.30 -23.77
C ALA A 9 -21.22 -0.89 -23.65
N ASP A 10 -21.90 0.04 -22.98
CA ASP A 10 -21.40 1.41 -22.75
C ASP A 10 -20.17 1.40 -21.85
N ILE A 11 -20.19 0.56 -20.81
CA ILE A 11 -19.05 0.38 -19.90
C ILE A 11 -17.85 -0.21 -20.66
N SER A 12 -18.10 -1.18 -21.54
CA SER A 12 -17.06 -1.81 -22.36
C SER A 12 -16.43 -0.82 -23.33
N ALA A 13 -17.26 -0.02 -24.01
CA ALA A 13 -16.80 1.00 -24.95
C ALA A 13 -15.91 2.02 -24.25
N ASP A 14 -16.37 2.56 -23.13
CA ASP A 14 -15.61 3.51 -22.31
C ASP A 14 -14.30 2.90 -21.79
N ALA A 15 -14.35 1.73 -21.13
CA ALA A 15 -13.14 1.07 -20.62
C ALA A 15 -12.10 0.82 -21.72
N SER A 16 -12.53 0.33 -22.89
CA SER A 16 -11.63 0.08 -24.03
C SER A 16 -11.05 1.38 -24.59
N GLY A 17 -11.84 2.45 -24.68
CA GLY A 17 -11.41 3.77 -25.13
C GLY A 17 -10.37 4.39 -24.20
N GLN A 18 -10.61 4.32 -22.88
CA GLN A 18 -9.65 4.81 -21.88
C GLN A 18 -8.36 4.01 -21.89
N ILE A 19 -8.44 2.69 -22.03
CA ILE A 19 -7.25 1.84 -22.14
C ILE A 19 -6.45 2.21 -23.39
N SER A 20 -7.11 2.28 -24.55
CA SER A 20 -6.44 2.65 -25.80
C SER A 20 -5.77 4.01 -25.71
N ALA A 21 -6.48 5.02 -25.18
CA ALA A 21 -5.94 6.36 -24.98
C ALA A 21 -4.76 6.38 -23.98
N SER A 22 -4.70 5.46 -23.02
CA SER A 22 -3.59 5.39 -22.06
C SER A 22 -2.27 4.91 -22.68
N LEU A 23 -2.31 4.20 -23.82
CA LEU A 23 -1.13 3.61 -24.44
C LEU A 23 -0.22 4.66 -25.11
N SER A 24 -0.78 5.77 -25.56
CA SER A 24 -0.06 6.85 -26.27
C SER A 24 -0.04 8.18 -25.52
N ALA A 25 -0.67 8.25 -24.34
CA ALA A 25 -0.78 9.46 -23.56
C ALA A 25 0.50 9.78 -22.76
N PRO A 26 0.80 11.07 -22.52
CA PRO A 26 1.83 11.48 -21.56
C PRO A 26 1.46 11.05 -20.13
N ASP A 27 2.43 10.93 -19.23
CA ASP A 27 2.29 10.29 -17.91
C ASP A 27 1.09 10.77 -17.06
N ASN A 28 0.82 12.07 -17.05
CA ASN A 28 -0.29 12.65 -16.31
C ASN A 28 -1.65 12.20 -16.90
N GLN A 29 -1.81 12.30 -18.21
CA GLN A 29 -3.03 11.91 -18.92
C GLN A 29 -3.19 10.39 -18.93
N ARG A 30 -2.09 9.64 -19.05
CA ARG A 30 -2.07 8.18 -18.93
C ARG A 30 -2.63 7.76 -17.58
N THR A 31 -2.21 8.40 -16.50
CA THR A 31 -2.72 8.11 -15.15
C THR A 31 -4.23 8.36 -15.03
N GLU A 32 -4.74 9.47 -15.57
CA GLU A 32 -6.18 9.76 -15.55
C GLU A 32 -6.99 8.76 -16.38
N ASN A 33 -6.51 8.38 -17.56
CA ASN A 33 -7.13 7.36 -18.39
C ASN A 33 -7.16 6.00 -17.66
N LEU A 34 -6.09 5.62 -16.96
CA LEU A 34 -6.05 4.38 -16.18
C LEU A 34 -7.02 4.40 -14.99
N LYS A 35 -7.19 5.55 -14.33
CA LYS A 35 -8.22 5.72 -13.28
C LYS A 35 -9.62 5.61 -13.87
N ALA A 36 -9.89 6.22 -15.02
CA ALA A 36 -11.18 6.15 -15.70
C ALA A 36 -11.50 4.71 -16.13
N ALA A 37 -10.55 4.01 -16.75
CA ALA A 37 -10.66 2.58 -17.07
C ALA A 37 -10.96 1.74 -15.82
N ALA A 38 -10.24 1.99 -14.72
CA ALA A 38 -10.47 1.26 -13.48
C ALA A 38 -11.86 1.49 -12.88
N ARG A 39 -12.42 2.70 -12.99
CA ARG A 39 -13.81 3.00 -12.58
C ARG A 39 -14.81 2.22 -13.43
N ALA A 40 -14.67 2.28 -14.75
CA ALA A 40 -15.55 1.55 -15.68
C ALA A 40 -15.49 0.04 -15.42
N LEU A 41 -14.31 -0.53 -15.21
CA LEU A 41 -14.19 -1.96 -14.89
C LEU A 41 -14.80 -2.34 -13.54
N VAL A 42 -14.70 -1.48 -12.51
CA VAL A 42 -15.38 -1.71 -11.22
C VAL A 42 -16.88 -1.57 -11.34
N GLU A 43 -17.38 -0.62 -12.14
CA GLU A 43 -18.80 -0.50 -12.47
C GLU A 43 -19.30 -1.77 -13.17
N GLY A 44 -18.54 -2.29 -14.13
CA GLY A 44 -18.86 -3.55 -14.81
C GLY A 44 -19.05 -4.75 -13.88
N ARG A 45 -18.42 -4.76 -12.69
CA ARG A 45 -18.57 -5.86 -11.71
C ARG A 45 -19.98 -6.02 -11.18
N GLU A 46 -20.83 -4.99 -11.27
CA GLU A 46 -22.25 -5.07 -10.90
C GLU A 46 -23.10 -5.91 -11.88
N HIS A 47 -22.54 -6.25 -13.04
CA HIS A 47 -23.19 -7.12 -14.03
C HIS A 47 -22.75 -8.58 -13.94
N PHE A 48 -21.81 -8.90 -13.05
CA PHE A 48 -21.29 -10.25 -12.85
C PHE A 48 -21.47 -10.65 -11.40
N TYR A 49 -21.97 -11.86 -11.17
CA TYR A 49 -22.37 -12.28 -9.83
C TYR A 49 -21.59 -13.53 -9.39
N THR A 50 -21.31 -13.60 -8.09
CA THR A 50 -20.75 -14.80 -7.46
C THR A 50 -21.82 -15.88 -7.32
N ARG A 51 -21.45 -17.06 -6.80
CA ARG A 51 -22.42 -18.14 -6.58
C ARG A 51 -23.47 -17.77 -5.53
N GLU A 52 -23.12 -16.86 -4.64
CA GLU A 52 -23.92 -16.35 -3.55
C GLU A 52 -24.88 -15.23 -4.00
N GLY A 53 -24.82 -14.83 -5.29
CA GLY A 53 -25.70 -13.79 -5.86
C GLY A 53 -25.23 -12.36 -5.61
N GLU A 54 -24.03 -12.17 -5.07
CA GLU A 54 -23.43 -10.85 -4.85
C GLU A 54 -22.65 -10.39 -6.09
N PRO A 55 -22.55 -9.07 -6.35
CA PRO A 55 -21.66 -8.56 -7.39
C PRO A 55 -20.22 -9.06 -7.20
N ASP A 56 -19.52 -9.36 -8.29
CA ASP A 56 -18.15 -9.86 -8.29
C ASP A 56 -17.15 -8.73 -8.02
N TRP A 57 -17.23 -8.13 -6.83
CA TRP A 57 -16.39 -7.03 -6.38
C TRP A 57 -14.90 -7.33 -6.43
N LEU A 58 -14.51 -8.62 -6.47
CA LEU A 58 -13.11 -9.05 -6.54
C LEU A 58 -12.66 -9.39 -7.98
N GLY A 59 -13.58 -9.40 -8.95
CA GLY A 59 -13.30 -9.72 -10.34
C GLY A 59 -12.77 -11.14 -10.56
N ARG A 60 -13.25 -12.11 -9.78
CA ARG A 60 -12.76 -13.50 -9.76
C ARG A 60 -13.56 -14.43 -10.68
N THR A 61 -14.79 -14.08 -11.02
CA THR A 61 -15.66 -14.92 -11.84
C THR A 61 -15.07 -15.10 -13.24
N TYR A 62 -15.35 -16.26 -13.85
CA TYR A 62 -14.90 -16.53 -15.21
C TYR A 62 -15.52 -15.55 -16.21
N ALA A 63 -16.81 -15.23 -16.05
CA ALA A 63 -17.53 -14.30 -16.92
C ALA A 63 -16.89 -12.90 -16.92
N TYR A 64 -16.63 -12.32 -15.74
CA TYR A 64 -15.95 -11.02 -15.65
C TYR A 64 -14.56 -11.06 -16.27
N ARG A 65 -13.75 -12.11 -15.99
CA ARG A 65 -12.40 -12.22 -16.54
C ARG A 65 -12.38 -12.34 -18.07
N THR A 66 -13.34 -13.06 -18.65
CA THR A 66 -13.50 -13.16 -20.10
C THR A 66 -13.91 -11.82 -20.70
N TRP A 67 -14.86 -11.12 -20.08
CA TRP A 67 -15.26 -9.78 -20.49
C TRP A 67 -14.09 -8.77 -20.46
N VAL A 68 -13.28 -8.77 -19.40
CA VAL A 68 -12.07 -7.92 -19.32
C VAL A 68 -11.07 -8.27 -20.42
N ARG A 69 -10.91 -9.56 -20.75
CA ARG A 69 -10.02 -9.99 -21.86
C ARG A 69 -10.49 -9.42 -23.19
N GLU A 70 -11.79 -9.43 -23.46
CA GLU A 70 -12.37 -8.84 -24.67
C GLU A 70 -12.15 -7.33 -24.74
N ILE A 71 -12.27 -6.61 -23.61
CA ILE A 71 -11.98 -5.17 -23.54
C ILE A 71 -10.51 -4.90 -23.89
N MET A 72 -9.58 -5.64 -23.29
CA MET A 72 -8.14 -5.50 -23.56
C MET A 72 -7.82 -5.79 -25.03
N SER A 73 -8.45 -6.82 -25.61
CA SER A 73 -8.33 -7.13 -27.03
C SER A 73 -8.86 -6.01 -27.93
N LYS A 74 -10.03 -5.44 -27.61
CA LYS A 74 -10.64 -4.32 -28.36
C LYS A 74 -9.81 -3.05 -28.28
N ALA A 75 -9.11 -2.82 -27.17
CA ALA A 75 -8.21 -1.70 -27.02
C ALA A 75 -6.85 -1.90 -27.70
N HIS A 76 -6.63 -3.04 -28.37
CA HIS A 76 -5.40 -3.40 -29.07
C HIS A 76 -4.15 -3.31 -28.18
N VAL A 77 -4.25 -3.73 -26.92
CA VAL A 77 -3.11 -3.70 -25.98
C VAL A 77 -2.03 -4.69 -26.47
N PRO A 78 -0.78 -4.23 -26.68
CA PRO A 78 0.34 -5.11 -27.02
C PRO A 78 0.55 -6.19 -25.96
N GLY A 79 0.86 -7.42 -26.38
CA GLY A 79 0.91 -8.59 -25.49
C GLY A 79 1.92 -8.46 -24.34
N ASP A 80 3.04 -7.79 -24.58
CA ASP A 80 4.09 -7.46 -23.61
C ASP A 80 3.63 -6.40 -22.58
N GLU A 81 2.74 -5.49 -22.97
CA GLU A 81 2.18 -4.44 -22.11
C GLU A 81 0.99 -4.91 -21.25
N VAL A 82 0.30 -5.99 -21.64
CA VAL A 82 -0.93 -6.46 -20.97
C VAL A 82 -0.72 -6.61 -19.46
N THR A 83 0.38 -7.24 -19.04
CA THR A 83 0.64 -7.51 -17.62
C THR A 83 0.87 -6.22 -16.83
N ASN A 84 1.66 -5.30 -17.37
CA ASN A 84 1.96 -4.01 -16.75
C ASN A 84 0.71 -3.14 -16.65
N LEU A 85 -0.07 -3.08 -17.72
CA LEU A 85 -1.31 -2.33 -17.77
C LEU A 85 -2.36 -2.88 -16.80
N GLN A 86 -2.54 -4.21 -16.75
CA GLN A 86 -3.43 -4.85 -15.78
C GLN A 86 -3.01 -4.58 -14.34
N ALA A 87 -1.71 -4.55 -14.04
CA ALA A 87 -1.22 -4.22 -12.71
C ALA A 87 -1.57 -2.77 -12.33
N ALA A 88 -1.35 -1.81 -13.24
CA ALA A 88 -1.69 -0.41 -13.02
C ALA A 88 -3.21 -0.20 -12.83
N ILE A 89 -4.03 -0.83 -13.68
CA ILE A 89 -5.49 -0.77 -13.55
C ILE A 89 -5.94 -1.40 -12.22
N ARG A 90 -5.39 -2.55 -11.82
CA ARG A 90 -5.72 -3.22 -10.56
C ARG A 90 -5.42 -2.34 -9.35
N TYR A 91 -4.30 -1.61 -9.38
CA TYR A 91 -3.97 -0.63 -8.36
C TYR A 91 -5.07 0.43 -8.22
N HIS A 92 -5.51 1.02 -9.34
CA HIS A 92 -6.58 2.01 -9.32
C HIS A 92 -7.94 1.42 -8.93
N SER A 93 -8.28 0.22 -9.43
CA SER A 93 -9.53 -0.47 -9.05
C SER A 93 -9.61 -0.71 -7.55
N GLY A 94 -8.48 -1.03 -6.91
CA GLY A 94 -8.42 -1.17 -5.45
C GLY A 94 -8.80 0.11 -4.71
N ASN A 95 -8.45 1.29 -5.23
CA ASN A 95 -8.84 2.57 -4.62
C ASN A 95 -10.32 2.86 -4.88
N VAL A 96 -10.79 2.66 -6.11
CA VAL A 96 -12.20 2.84 -6.48
C VAL A 96 -13.13 1.99 -5.61
N LEU A 97 -12.75 0.74 -5.31
CA LEU A 97 -13.54 -0.11 -4.40
C LEU A 97 -13.66 0.50 -3.00
N ARG A 98 -12.59 1.09 -2.46
CA ARG A 98 -12.60 1.71 -1.12
C ARG A 98 -13.41 2.99 -1.08
N ASP A 99 -13.47 3.72 -2.19
CA ASP A 99 -14.31 4.92 -2.31
C ASP A 99 -15.79 4.55 -2.45
N ARG A 100 -16.10 3.38 -3.05
CA ARG A 100 -17.46 2.95 -3.37
C ARG A 100 -18.11 2.09 -2.28
N LEU A 101 -17.34 1.25 -1.61
CA LEU A 101 -17.84 0.29 -0.65
C LEU A 101 -17.62 0.79 0.79
N SER A 102 -18.54 0.44 1.68
CA SER A 102 -18.35 0.70 3.10
C SER A 102 -17.15 -0.08 3.67
N GLY A 103 -16.63 0.38 4.81
CA GLY A 103 -15.53 -0.32 5.50
C GLY A 103 -15.87 -1.78 5.81
N GLU A 104 -17.10 -2.06 6.25
CA GLU A 104 -17.57 -3.42 6.55
C GLU A 104 -17.60 -4.31 5.29
N GLN A 105 -18.03 -3.77 4.14
CA GLN A 105 -17.99 -4.49 2.87
C GLN A 105 -16.54 -4.73 2.39
N ILE A 106 -15.63 -3.78 2.60
CA ILE A 106 -14.21 -3.96 2.28
C ILE A 106 -13.59 -5.06 3.16
N GLU A 107 -13.90 -5.08 4.44
CA GLU A 107 -13.41 -6.09 5.39
C GLU A 107 -13.99 -7.48 5.08
N SER A 108 -15.28 -7.59 4.77
CA SER A 108 -15.91 -8.87 4.40
C SER A 108 -15.34 -9.47 3.12
N LEU A 109 -14.86 -8.62 2.20
CA LEU A 109 -14.13 -9.02 1.00
C LEU A 109 -12.66 -9.40 1.27
N GLY A 110 -12.20 -9.34 2.53
CA GLY A 110 -10.82 -9.62 2.94
C GLY A 110 -9.83 -8.54 2.51
N LEU A 111 -10.31 -7.33 2.21
CA LEU A 111 -9.49 -6.19 1.81
C LEU A 111 -9.21 -5.30 3.04
N LYS A 112 -8.03 -4.68 3.08
CA LYS A 112 -7.70 -3.69 4.11
C LYS A 112 -8.39 -2.36 3.81
N LYS A 113 -8.95 -1.72 4.84
CA LYS A 113 -9.59 -0.40 4.76
C LYS A 113 -8.67 0.67 4.16
N ALA A 114 -7.43 0.74 4.65
CA ALA A 114 -6.41 1.62 4.07
C ALA A 114 -5.98 1.14 2.67
N SER A 115 -5.95 2.07 1.72
CA SER A 115 -5.42 1.86 0.37
C SER A 115 -3.93 1.50 0.40
N PRO A 116 -3.40 0.82 -0.64
CA PRO A 116 -1.96 0.62 -0.78
C PRO A 116 -1.17 1.94 -0.73
N ARG A 117 -1.74 3.03 -1.26
CA ARG A 117 -1.12 4.36 -1.25
C ARG A 117 -1.03 4.92 0.16
N GLU A 118 -2.13 4.93 0.90
CA GLU A 118 -2.15 5.41 2.30
C GLU A 118 -1.17 4.61 3.14
N ARG A 119 -1.15 3.28 3.00
CA ARG A 119 -0.17 2.43 3.69
C ARG A 119 1.27 2.75 3.31
N SER A 120 1.54 3.07 2.04
CA SER A 120 2.89 3.44 1.59
C SER A 120 3.29 4.84 2.04
N VAL A 121 2.35 5.78 2.13
CA VAL A 121 2.59 7.14 2.65
C VAL A 121 2.85 7.06 4.14
N GLU A 122 1.97 6.40 4.89
CA GLU A 122 2.11 6.17 6.33
C GLU A 122 3.42 5.44 6.66
N GLN A 123 3.82 4.44 5.86
CA GLN A 123 5.10 3.77 6.05
C GLN A 123 6.30 4.69 5.79
N ARG A 124 6.22 5.58 4.80
CA ARG A 124 7.27 6.57 4.51
C ARG A 124 7.35 7.63 5.61
N GLU A 125 6.21 8.11 6.09
CA GLU A 125 6.13 9.07 7.19
C GLU A 125 6.73 8.47 8.47
N ARG A 126 6.32 7.26 8.85
CA ARG A 126 6.91 6.55 10.00
C ARG A 126 8.41 6.29 9.83
N ALA A 127 8.87 5.99 8.61
CA ALA A 127 10.29 5.81 8.33
C ALA A 127 11.07 7.12 8.41
N ALA A 128 10.48 8.23 7.95
CA ALA A 128 11.06 9.57 8.06
C ALA A 128 11.09 10.07 9.50
N GLU A 129 10.02 9.86 10.27
CA GLU A 129 9.97 10.15 11.72
C GLU A 129 11.05 9.37 12.47
N THR A 130 11.16 8.06 12.20
CA THR A 130 12.21 7.23 12.80
C THR A 130 13.60 7.77 12.46
N LEU A 131 13.84 8.15 11.20
CA LEU A 131 15.13 8.73 10.79
C LEU A 131 15.40 10.07 11.48
N ASN A 132 14.39 10.92 11.62
CA ASN A 132 14.51 12.23 12.28
C ASN A 132 14.95 12.10 13.75
N TYR A 133 14.48 11.07 14.46
CA TYR A 133 14.92 10.82 15.84
C TYR A 133 16.43 10.55 15.95
N PHE A 134 17.08 10.02 14.91
CA PHE A 134 18.50 9.63 14.95
C PHE A 134 19.43 10.51 14.10
N ALA A 135 18.90 11.34 13.19
CA ALA A 135 19.69 12.13 12.24
C ALA A 135 20.07 13.54 12.74
N GLY A 136 19.84 13.86 14.02
CA GLY A 136 20.22 15.16 14.60
C GLY A 136 19.17 16.26 14.41
N GLY A 137 17.88 15.91 14.53
CA GLY A 137 16.78 16.87 14.57
C GLY A 137 16.76 17.74 15.84
N PRO A 138 15.73 18.60 16.00
CA PRO A 138 15.53 19.39 17.21
C PRO A 138 15.37 18.51 18.45
N GLU A 139 15.50 19.12 19.63
CA GLU A 139 15.27 18.45 20.91
C GLU A 139 13.87 17.82 20.96
N ILE A 140 13.80 16.58 21.44
CA ILE A 140 12.55 15.83 21.57
C ILE A 140 11.90 16.20 22.90
N THR A 141 10.78 16.92 22.83
CA THR A 141 10.05 17.40 24.01
C THR A 141 8.74 16.65 24.26
N GLU A 142 8.22 15.96 23.24
CA GLU A 142 6.92 15.30 23.31
C GLU A 142 7.01 13.91 23.96
N VAL A 143 6.14 13.64 24.93
CA VAL A 143 6.13 12.36 25.68
C VAL A 143 5.94 11.16 24.76
N ALA A 144 5.10 11.29 23.73
CA ALA A 144 4.85 10.22 22.77
C ALA A 144 6.12 9.87 21.96
N ASP A 145 6.89 10.89 21.58
CA ASP A 145 8.16 10.70 20.86
C ASP A 145 9.21 10.05 21.76
N ILE A 146 9.32 10.48 23.02
CA ILE A 146 10.20 9.86 24.02
C ILE A 146 9.87 8.36 24.16
N GLN A 147 8.59 8.01 24.33
CA GLN A 147 8.15 6.62 24.43
C GLN A 147 8.49 5.80 23.17
N ASN A 148 8.27 6.37 21.99
CA ASN A 148 8.60 5.73 20.72
C ASN A 148 10.10 5.45 20.59
N ILE A 149 10.95 6.42 20.92
CA ILE A 149 12.41 6.27 20.87
C ILE A 149 12.88 5.20 21.86
N CYS A 150 12.38 5.21 23.10
CA CYS A 150 12.72 4.19 24.09
C CYS A 150 12.38 2.78 23.58
N LYS A 151 11.21 2.61 22.96
CA LYS A 151 10.80 1.32 22.35
C LYS A 151 11.69 0.91 21.18
N LEU A 152 12.12 1.87 20.36
CA LEU A 152 13.05 1.62 19.25
C LEU A 152 14.44 1.19 19.76
N ILE A 153 14.95 1.87 20.79
CA ILE A 153 16.21 1.51 21.46
C ILE A 153 16.11 0.12 22.07
N GLU A 154 15.03 -0.18 22.81
CA GLU A 154 14.79 -1.50 23.38
C GLU A 154 14.78 -2.59 22.30
N THR A 155 14.06 -2.36 21.20
CA THR A 155 13.98 -3.29 20.08
C THR A 155 15.35 -3.50 19.43
N ALA A 156 16.15 -2.45 19.29
CA ALA A 156 17.51 -2.54 18.76
C ALA A 156 18.42 -3.34 19.71
N LEU A 157 18.35 -3.08 21.02
CA LEU A 157 19.13 -3.79 22.04
C LEU A 157 18.75 -5.28 22.14
N HIS A 158 17.48 -5.64 21.95
CA HIS A 158 17.05 -7.04 21.87
C HIS A 158 17.74 -7.82 20.74
N ARG A 159 18.18 -7.14 19.67
CA ARG A 159 18.92 -7.78 18.57
C ARG A 159 20.42 -7.94 18.88
N VAL A 160 20.92 -7.32 19.96
CA VAL A 160 22.31 -7.42 20.38
C VAL A 160 22.49 -8.65 21.25
N ASN A 161 23.15 -9.68 20.70
CA ASN A 161 23.34 -10.94 21.41
C ASN A 161 24.57 -10.91 22.33
N ALA A 162 24.36 -11.14 23.63
CA ALA A 162 25.40 -11.15 24.65
C ALA A 162 26.48 -12.24 24.42
N ALA A 163 26.10 -13.42 23.91
CA ALA A 163 27.03 -14.49 23.57
C ALA A 163 27.95 -14.08 22.42
N THR A 164 27.42 -13.38 21.41
CA THR A 164 28.22 -12.80 20.33
C THR A 164 29.25 -11.83 20.86
N ILE A 165 28.86 -10.91 21.76
CA ILE A 165 29.79 -9.96 22.41
C ILE A 165 30.87 -10.70 23.21
N LYS A 166 30.51 -11.77 23.94
CA LYS A 166 31.46 -12.57 24.72
C LYS A 166 32.54 -13.20 23.85
N GLY A 167 32.16 -13.67 22.66
CA GLY A 167 33.06 -14.28 21.67
C GLY A 167 33.96 -13.30 20.91
N MET A 168 33.74 -11.98 21.04
CA MET A 168 34.57 -10.98 20.35
C MET A 168 36.00 -10.88 20.92
N PRO A 169 36.98 -10.42 20.12
CA PRO A 169 38.31 -10.05 20.62
C PRO A 169 38.24 -9.05 21.77
N ALA A 170 39.20 -9.11 22.69
CA ALA A 170 39.17 -8.31 23.93
C ALA A 170 39.05 -6.79 23.69
N LYS A 171 39.63 -6.26 22.61
CA LYS A 171 39.49 -4.85 22.22
C LYS A 171 38.04 -4.52 21.83
N ALA A 172 37.47 -5.24 20.85
CA ALA A 172 36.10 -5.04 20.36
C ALA A 172 35.05 -5.24 21.48
N ARG A 173 35.26 -6.23 22.36
CA ARG A 173 34.39 -6.45 23.52
C ARG A 173 34.38 -5.28 24.49
N ARG A 174 35.55 -4.67 24.76
CA ARG A 174 35.64 -3.46 25.61
C ARG A 174 34.93 -2.27 24.97
N GLU A 175 35.10 -2.09 23.67
CA GLU A 175 34.45 -1.02 22.90
C GLU A 175 32.92 -1.18 22.90
N ALA A 176 32.41 -2.39 22.65
CA ALA A 176 30.98 -2.69 22.71
C ALA A 176 30.39 -2.46 24.11
N LYS A 177 31.08 -2.92 25.16
CA LYS A 177 30.66 -2.69 26.55
C LYS A 177 30.60 -1.20 26.89
N ALA A 178 31.62 -0.44 26.49
CA ALA A 178 31.65 1.01 26.72
C ALA A 178 30.50 1.72 25.99
N ALA A 179 30.14 1.29 24.78
CA ALA A 179 28.99 1.86 24.06
C ALA A 179 27.65 1.57 24.76
N LEU A 180 27.45 0.33 25.23
CA LEU A 180 26.23 -0.05 25.96
C LEU A 180 26.12 0.71 27.30
N LEU A 181 27.24 0.89 28.01
CA LEU A 181 27.26 1.64 29.27
C LEU A 181 26.85 3.10 29.06
N ARG A 182 27.33 3.78 28.01
CA ARG A 182 26.91 5.15 27.71
C ARG A 182 25.41 5.29 27.48
N VAL A 183 24.80 4.30 26.82
CA VAL A 183 23.33 4.28 26.61
C VAL A 183 22.61 4.09 27.94
N ALA A 184 23.09 3.18 28.80
CA ALA A 184 22.51 2.94 30.11
C ALA A 184 22.61 4.16 31.04
N GLU A 185 23.80 4.76 31.14
CA GLU A 185 24.05 5.97 31.94
C GLU A 185 23.12 7.12 31.53
N ARG A 186 22.95 7.35 30.22
CA ARG A 186 22.04 8.39 29.72
C ARG A 186 20.56 8.07 30.03
N ALA A 187 20.16 6.81 29.95
CA ALA A 187 18.80 6.40 30.29
C ALA A 187 18.50 6.56 31.78
N GLU A 188 19.45 6.25 32.65
CA GLU A 188 19.34 6.44 34.10
C GLU A 188 19.23 7.93 34.46
N GLU A 189 20.04 8.80 33.86
CA GLU A 189 19.98 10.26 34.04
C GLU A 189 18.59 10.81 33.70
N LEU A 190 18.01 10.38 32.57
CA LEU A 190 16.69 10.82 32.11
C LEU A 190 15.54 10.28 32.96
N ALA A 191 15.70 9.12 33.60
CA ALA A 191 14.69 8.50 34.44
C ALA A 191 14.71 9.00 35.90
N GLY A 192 15.85 9.53 36.35
CA GLY A 192 16.06 10.01 37.72
C GLY A 192 15.84 11.52 37.93
N GLY A 193 15.42 12.23 36.87
CA GLY A 193 15.04 13.65 36.90
C GLY A 193 13.60 13.91 37.33
#